data_AF-A0AAW1CQ29-F1
#
_entry.id   AF-A0AAW1CQ29-F1
#
_cell.length_a   1.000
_cell.length_b   1.000
_cell.length_c   1.000
_cell.angle_alpha   90.00
_cell.angle_beta   90.00
_cell.angle_gamma   90.00
#
_symmetry.space_group_name_H-M   'P 1'
#
loop_
_entity.id
_entity.type
_entity.pdbx_description
1 polymer ?
#
loop_
_entity_poly.entity_id
_entity_poly.type
_entity_poly.pdbx_seq_one_letter_code
_entity_poly.pdbx_strand_id
1 'polypeptide(L)'
;MIVADNKMKEHHGNDLFSYVLTIMSVVSKIFKDASIGNRMTVALVNFSILQNQEYVLGKGNTNSSVMLTNFCHWQRKYNDPNDNSPQHHDTALLLTRSVKLLVFILLSLFLGC
;
A
#
# COMPACT_ATOMS: atom_id res chain seq x y z
N MET A 1 -0.42 3.59 4.90
CA MET A 1 -0.78 2.20 5.22
C MET A 1 -0.25 1.25 4.14
N ILE A 2 0.26 0.08 4.51
CA ILE A 2 0.58 -1.02 3.58
C ILE A 2 -0.41 -2.16 3.82
N VAL A 3 -0.97 -2.70 2.74
CA VAL A 3 -1.91 -3.82 2.77
C VAL A 3 -1.34 -4.95 1.92
N ALA A 4 -1.27 -6.15 2.47
CA ALA A 4 -0.83 -7.34 1.75
C ALA A 4 -2.02 -8.27 1.48
N ASP A 5 -2.07 -8.86 0.30
CA ASP A 5 -3.07 -9.87 -0.05
C ASP A 5 -2.74 -11.25 0.55
N ASN A 6 -3.70 -12.18 0.55
CA ASN A 6 -3.46 -13.53 1.09
C ASN A 6 -2.39 -14.29 0.32
N LYS A 7 -2.22 -14.04 -0.99
CA LYS A 7 -1.14 -14.68 -1.77
C LYS A 7 0.24 -14.21 -1.31
N MET A 8 0.40 -12.96 -0.90
CA MET A 8 1.61 -12.46 -0.26
C MET A 8 1.84 -13.14 1.09
N LYS A 9 0.79 -13.33 1.89
CA LYS A 9 0.87 -14.05 3.18
C LYS A 9 1.24 -15.52 3.00
N GLU A 10 0.62 -16.22 2.06
CA GLU A 10 0.91 -17.63 1.77
C GLU A 10 2.34 -17.82 1.29
N HIS A 11 2.86 -16.87 0.49
CA HIS A 11 4.21 -16.98 -0.05
C HIS A 11 5.31 -16.65 0.96
N HIS A 12 5.15 -15.57 1.73
CA HIS A 12 6.18 -15.11 2.67
C HIS A 12 5.97 -15.64 4.11
N GLY A 13 4.82 -16.24 4.41
CA GLY A 13 4.50 -16.81 5.71
C GLY A 13 4.66 -15.78 6.84
N ASN A 14 5.40 -16.18 7.88
CA ASN A 14 5.66 -15.36 9.06
C ASN A 14 6.63 -14.19 8.76
N ASP A 15 7.41 -14.28 7.68
CA ASP A 15 8.41 -13.26 7.31
C ASP A 15 7.83 -12.14 6.46
N LEU A 16 6.53 -12.18 6.13
CA LEU A 16 5.88 -11.16 5.29
C LEU A 16 6.11 -9.75 5.83
N PHE A 17 5.97 -9.54 7.14
CA PHE A 17 6.14 -8.22 7.74
C PHE A 17 7.59 -7.73 7.62
N SER A 18 8.56 -8.58 7.94
CA SER A 18 10.00 -8.29 7.79
C SER A 18 10.38 -7.99 6.34
N TYR A 19 9.80 -8.72 5.39
CA TYR A 19 9.97 -8.49 3.96
C TYR A 19 9.45 -7.11 3.54
N VAL A 20 8.23 -6.75 3.97
CA VAL A 20 7.64 -5.43 3.70
C VAL A 20 8.46 -4.30 4.32
N LEU A 21 8.92 -4.46 5.56
CA LEU A 21 9.81 -3.48 6.21
C LEU A 21 11.11 -3.29 5.44
N THR A 22 11.68 -4.37 4.90
CA THR A 22 12.91 -4.31 4.10
C THR A 22 12.69 -3.49 2.83
N ILE A 23 11.60 -3.73 2.11
CA ILE A 23 11.23 -2.92 0.93
C ILE A 23 11.04 -1.46 1.32
N MET A 24 10.28 -1.18 2.38
CA MET A 24 10.01 0.19 2.82
C MET A 24 11.28 0.92 3.29
N SER A 25 12.26 0.20 3.83
CA SER A 25 13.57 0.77 4.16
C SER A 25 14.32 1.25 2.92
N VAL A 26 14.32 0.43 1.85
CA VAL A 26 14.92 0.81 0.56
C VAL A 26 14.17 2.00 -0.05
N VAL A 27 12.84 1.95 -0.07
CA VAL A 27 12.00 3.05 -0.56
C VAL A 27 12.28 4.34 0.22
N SER A 28 12.30 4.30 1.55
CA SER A 28 12.59 5.49 2.38
C SER A 28 13.97 6.08 2.09
N LYS A 29 14.98 5.26 1.78
CA LYS A 29 16.30 5.73 1.36
C LYS A 29 16.27 6.42 0.00
N ILE A 30 15.57 5.84 -0.98
CA ILE A 30 15.42 6.43 -2.32
C ILE A 30 14.74 7.79 -2.22
N PHE A 31 13.63 7.90 -1.48
CA PHE A 31 12.87 9.15 -1.34
C PHE A 31 13.62 10.27 -0.57
N LYS A 32 14.67 9.91 0.17
CA LYS A 32 15.55 10.86 0.86
C LYS A 32 16.75 11.29 0.02
N ASP A 33 16.96 10.69 -1.14
CA ASP A 33 18.10 11.00 -2.00
C ASP A 33 17.98 12.42 -2.58
N ALA A 34 19.10 13.14 -2.62
CA ALA A 34 19.13 14.54 -3.04
C ALA A 34 18.78 14.72 -4.53
N SER A 35 18.93 13.68 -5.37
CA SER A 35 18.59 13.74 -6.80
C SER A 35 17.11 14.01 -7.08
N ILE A 36 16.23 13.74 -6.10
CA ILE A 36 14.79 14.00 -6.23
C ILE A 36 14.47 15.49 -6.15
N GLY A 37 15.37 16.31 -5.59
CA GLY A 37 15.19 17.77 -5.48
C GLY A 37 14.20 18.22 -4.41
N ASN A 38 13.51 17.28 -3.74
CA ASN A 38 12.62 17.55 -2.61
C ASN A 38 12.94 16.62 -1.43
N ARG A 39 12.93 17.16 -0.21
CA ARG A 39 13.17 16.37 1.00
C ARG A 39 11.86 15.69 1.43
N MET A 40 11.70 14.43 1.06
CA MET A 40 10.56 13.62 1.46
C MET A 40 10.98 12.54 2.45
N THR A 41 10.12 12.25 3.42
CA THR A 41 10.31 11.14 4.36
C THR A 41 9.12 10.21 4.28
N VAL A 42 9.38 8.94 3.97
CA VAL A 42 8.36 7.89 3.93
C VAL A 42 8.48 7.03 5.19
N ALA A 43 7.35 6.85 5.89
CA ALA A 43 7.24 6.04 7.10
C ALA A 43 6.04 5.08 7.01
N LEU A 44 6.18 3.90 7.60
CA LEU A 44 5.11 2.91 7.71
C LEU A 44 4.30 3.14 8.99
N VAL A 45 3.08 3.67 8.86
CA VAL A 45 2.19 3.91 10.00
C VAL A 45 1.37 2.68 10.38
N ASN A 46 0.91 1.92 9.37
CA ASN A 46 0.03 0.77 9.60
C ASN A 46 0.26 -0.32 8.54
N PHE A 47 0.19 -1.57 8.97
CA PHE A 47 0.31 -2.77 8.13
C PHE A 47 -0.89 -3.68 8.37
N SER A 48 -1.55 -4.10 7.30
CA SER A 48 -2.73 -4.97 7.38
C SER A 48 -2.71 -6.06 6.32
N ILE A 49 -3.39 -7.16 6.61
CA ILE A 49 -3.60 -8.26 5.67
C ILE A 49 -5.04 -8.19 5.18
N LEU A 50 -5.23 -8.18 3.87
CA LEU A 50 -6.53 -8.04 3.23
C LEU A 50 -7.39 -9.30 3.46
N GLN A 51 -8.33 -9.20 4.41
CA GLN A 51 -9.23 -10.31 4.73
C GLN A 51 -10.33 -10.50 3.67
N ASN A 52 -10.99 -9.42 3.25
CA ASN A 52 -12.05 -9.46 2.23
C ASN A 52 -11.47 -9.19 0.83
N GLN A 53 -10.79 -10.19 0.28
CA GLN A 53 -10.18 -10.10 -1.04
C GLN A 53 -11.19 -10.00 -2.18
N GLU A 54 -12.37 -10.60 -2.03
CA GLU A 54 -13.38 -10.60 -3.09
C GLU A 54 -13.90 -9.19 -3.38
N TYR A 55 -14.11 -8.38 -2.34
CA TYR A 55 -14.53 -6.99 -2.48
C TYR A 55 -13.47 -6.14 -3.20
N VAL A 56 -12.20 -6.28 -2.81
CA VAL A 56 -11.12 -5.42 -3.31
C VAL A 56 -10.55 -5.89 -4.65
N LEU A 57 -10.30 -7.20 -4.80
CA LEU A 57 -9.69 -7.79 -6.00
C LEU A 57 -10.72 -8.20 -7.06
N GLY A 58 -12.00 -8.33 -6.70
CA GLY A 58 -13.03 -8.93 -7.54
C GLY A 58 -12.83 -10.45 -7.70
N LYS A 59 -13.86 -11.17 -8.16
CA LYS A 59 -13.77 -12.61 -8.47
C LYS A 59 -12.90 -12.88 -9.71
N GLY A 60 -11.58 -12.76 -9.57
CA GLY A 60 -10.63 -13.02 -10.66
C GLY A 60 -10.64 -11.95 -11.76
N ASN A 61 -11.12 -10.74 -11.47
CA ASN A 61 -11.16 -9.64 -12.44
C ASN A 61 -9.73 -9.17 -12.76
N THR A 62 -9.36 -9.21 -14.04
CA THR A 62 -8.08 -8.71 -14.57
C THR A 62 -8.06 -7.18 -14.74
N ASN A 63 -9.17 -6.50 -14.47
CA ASN A 63 -9.29 -5.06 -14.61
C ASN A 63 -8.71 -4.32 -13.40
N SER A 64 -7.45 -3.89 -13.53
CA SER A 64 -6.71 -3.15 -12.51
C SER A 64 -7.38 -1.84 -12.06
N SER A 65 -8.14 -1.17 -12.93
CA SER A 65 -8.81 0.10 -12.60
C SER A 65 -9.94 -0.11 -11.59
N VAL A 66 -10.74 -1.17 -11.75
CA VAL A 66 -11.83 -1.51 -10.80
C VAL A 66 -11.26 -1.90 -9.45
N MET A 67 -10.19 -2.71 -9.46
CA MET A 67 -9.48 -3.10 -8.25
C MET A 67 -8.93 -1.87 -7.50
N LEU A 68 -8.35 -0.92 -8.21
CA LEU A 68 -7.82 0.31 -7.61
C LEU A 68 -8.95 1.14 -6.96
N THR A 69 -10.06 1.33 -7.66
CA THR A 69 -11.24 2.03 -7.11
C THR A 69 -11.80 1.33 -5.87
N ASN A 70 -11.93 0.00 -5.89
CA ASN A 70 -12.44 -0.74 -4.73
C ASN A 70 -11.47 -0.69 -3.55
N PHE A 71 -10.17 -0.79 -3.80
CA PHE A 71 -9.15 -0.60 -2.78
C PHE A 71 -9.21 0.81 -2.18
N CYS A 72 -9.44 1.81 -3.02
CA CYS A 72 -9.60 3.19 -2.62
C CYS A 72 -10.80 3.42 -1.67
N HIS A 73 -11.93 2.79 -1.96
CA HIS A 73 -13.08 2.81 -1.05
C HIS A 73 -12.82 2.00 0.22
N TRP A 74 -12.13 0.86 0.11
CA TRP A 74 -11.82 0.01 1.25
C TRP A 74 -10.88 0.72 2.23
N GLN A 75 -9.77 1.31 1.77
CA GLN A 75 -8.79 1.94 2.65
C GLN A 75 -9.40 3.08 3.46
N ARG A 76 -10.31 3.87 2.86
CA ARG A 76 -10.90 5.04 3.50
C ARG A 76 -11.72 4.69 4.73
N LYS A 77 -12.26 3.46 4.78
CA LYS A 77 -13.00 2.95 5.95
C LYS A 77 -12.09 2.70 7.16
N TYR A 78 -10.79 2.54 6.94
CA TYR A 78 -9.78 2.27 7.96
C TYR A 78 -8.86 3.47 8.20
N ASN A 79 -9.06 4.59 7.49
CA ASN A 79 -8.31 5.82 7.73
C ASN A 79 -9.02 6.67 8.77
N ASP A 80 -8.27 7.24 9.70
CA ASP A 80 -8.79 8.21 10.65
C ASP A 80 -8.97 9.56 9.92
N PRO A 81 -10.14 10.22 10.01
CA PRO A 81 -10.36 11.51 9.36
C PRO A 81 -9.54 12.65 9.98
N ASN A 82 -8.99 12.47 11.19
CA ASN A 82 -8.11 13.46 11.81
C ASN A 82 -6.66 13.21 11.42
N ASP A 83 -6.09 14.10 10.60
CA ASP A 83 -4.69 14.02 10.13
C ASP A 83 -3.66 13.95 11.27
N ASN A 84 -3.99 14.45 12.47
CA ASN A 84 -3.11 14.38 13.63
C ASN A 84 -3.19 13.05 14.39
N SER A 85 -4.10 12.16 14.00
CA SER A 85 -4.23 10.85 14.63
C SER A 85 -3.06 9.95 14.25
N PRO A 86 -2.48 9.18 15.19
CA PRO A 86 -1.43 8.21 14.87
C PRO A 86 -1.93 7.06 13.97
N GLN A 87 -3.25 6.92 13.79
CA GLN A 87 -3.84 5.93 12.89
C GLN A 87 -4.12 6.49 11.49
N HIS A 88 -3.99 7.80 11.30
CA HIS A 88 -4.12 8.44 10.00
C HIS A 88 -2.98 8.04 9.07
N HIS A 89 -3.28 7.90 7.78
CA HIS A 89 -2.27 7.72 6.75
C HIS A 89 -2.58 8.53 5.50
N ASP A 90 -1.54 9.17 4.95
CA ASP A 90 -1.65 9.98 3.72
C ASP A 90 -1.89 9.11 2.48
N THR A 91 -1.25 7.93 2.44
CA THR A 91 -1.30 7.03 1.29
C THR A 91 -1.46 5.57 1.71
N ALA A 92 -2.15 4.79 0.88
CA ALA A 92 -2.36 3.35 1.07
C ALA A 92 -1.81 2.58 -0.14
N LEU A 93 -1.03 1.52 0.12
CA LEU A 93 -0.45 0.67 -0.92
C LEU A 93 -0.88 -0.78 -0.75
N LEU A 94 -1.43 -1.37 -1.82
CA LEU A 94 -1.76 -2.79 -1.88
C LEU A 94 -0.64 -3.60 -2.56
N LEU A 95 -0.07 -4.54 -1.83
CA LEU A 95 0.88 -5.54 -2.32
C LEU A 95 0.14 -6.82 -2.67
N THR A 96 0.20 -7.21 -3.95
CA THR A 96 -0.38 -8.45 -4.47
C THR A 96 0.59 -9.16 -5.41
N ARG A 97 0.50 -10.49 -5.46
CA ARG A 97 1.19 -11.31 -6.46
C ARG A 97 0.37 -11.61 -7.70
N SER A 98 -0.91 -11.22 -7.73
CA SER A 98 -1.81 -11.54 -8.86
C SER A 98 -1.72 -10.53 -10.00
N VAL A 99 -1.37 -9.27 -9.71
CA VAL A 99 -1.37 -8.16 -10.66
C VAL A 99 -0.15 -7.27 -10.39
N LYS A 100 0.61 -6.88 -11.42
CA LYS A 100 1.77 -5.99 -11.26
C LYS A 100 1.31 -4.54 -11.04
N LEU A 101 0.93 -4.18 -9.80
CA LEU A 101 0.53 -2.81 -9.42
C LEU A 101 1.67 -1.88 -8.99
N LEU A 102 2.92 -2.39 -8.95
CA LEU A 102 4.10 -1.67 -8.45
C LEU A 102 4.38 -0.31 -9.11
N VAL A 103 3.79 -0.02 -10.28
CA VAL A 103 4.01 1.24 -11.03
C VAL A 103 3.15 2.40 -10.52
N PHE A 104 2.10 2.18 -9.72
CA PHE A 104 1.14 3.23 -9.33
C PHE A 104 1.50 4.03 -8.06
N ILE A 105 2.58 3.68 -7.36
CA ILE A 105 2.99 4.31 -6.09
C ILE A 105 3.40 5.79 -6.28
N LEU A 106 4.08 6.11 -7.39
CA LEU A 106 4.55 7.48 -7.62
C LEU A 106 3.41 8.45 -7.99
N LEU A 107 2.35 7.97 -8.65
CA LEU A 107 1.19 8.78 -9.01
C LEU A 107 0.23 9.01 -7.82
N SER A 108 0.09 8.02 -6.94
CA SER A 108 -0.80 8.11 -5.77
C SER A 108 -0.23 8.93 -4.60
N LEU A 109 1.08 9.17 -4.56
CA LEU A 109 1.69 10.12 -3.61
C LEU A 109 1.32 11.59 -3.89
N PHE A 110 0.90 11.93 -5.11
CA PHE A 110 0.52 13.30 -5.49
C PHE A 110 -0.98 13.51 -5.67
N LEU A 111 -1.73 12.45 -5.97
CA LEU A 111 -3.18 12.53 -6.23
C LEU A 111 -4.04 12.00 -5.09
N GLY A 112 -3.41 11.39 -4.08
CA GLY A 112 -4.12 10.58 -3.11
C GLY A 112 -4.83 9.41 -3.80
N CYS A 113 -5.67 8.77 -3.01
CA CYS A 113 -6.96 8.37 -3.53
C CYS A 113 -7.83 9.62 -3.66
#